data_AF-A0A257QL47-F1
#
_entry.id   AF-A0A257QL47-F1
#
_cell.length_a   1.000
_cell.length_b   1.000
_cell.length_c   1.000
_cell.angle_alpha   90.00
_cell.angle_beta   90.00
_cell.angle_gamma   90.00
#
_symmetry.space_group_name_H-M   'P 1'
#
loop_
_entity.id
_entity.type
_entity.pdbx_description
1 polymer ?
#
loop_
_entity_poly.entity_id
_entity_poly.type
_entity_poly.pdbx_seq_one_letter_code
_entity_poly.pdbx_strand_id
1 'polypeptide(L)' 'MANQNGPIIDMTPDGGFVQPPKTDYLTILARLLAFGVLLLVAAVAFWMALFIVPVLIILGIAGYALSRTQIRRF' A
#
# COMPACT_ATOMS: atom_id res chain seq x y z
N MET A 1 6.38 -23.00 -44.62
CA MET A 1 7.69 -22.58 -44.09
C MET A 1 7.63 -22.76 -42.58
N ALA A 2 8.26 -23.82 -42.07
CA ALA A 2 8.23 -24.16 -40.65
C ALA A 2 8.94 -23.07 -39.84
N ASN A 3 8.38 -22.68 -38.69
CA ASN A 3 8.97 -21.74 -37.74
C ASN A 3 10.45 -22.09 -37.47
N GLN A 4 11.37 -21.36 -38.10
CA GLN A 4 12.82 -21.49 -37.89
C GLN A 4 13.29 -20.87 -36.56
N ASN A 5 12.36 -20.28 -35.80
CA ASN A 5 12.66 -19.70 -34.50
C ASN A 5 12.35 -20.75 -33.43
N GLY A 6 13.27 -21.70 -33.26
CA GLY A 6 13.30 -22.55 -32.06
C GLY A 6 13.40 -21.69 -30.79
N PRO A 7 13.09 -22.24 -29.62
CA PRO A 7 13.21 -21.52 -28.35
C PRO A 7 14.62 -20.95 -28.20
N ILE A 8 14.73 -19.64 -27.94
CA ILE A 8 15.99 -19.00 -27.59
C ILE A 8 16.34 -19.47 -26.18
N ILE A 9 17.30 -20.37 -26.08
CA ILE A 9 17.77 -20.90 -24.80
C ILE A 9 18.93 -20.02 -24.35
N ASP A 10 18.72 -19.24 -23.28
CA ASP A 10 19.80 -18.52 -22.61
C ASP A 10 20.72 -19.53 -21.90
N MET A 11 21.86 -19.79 -22.52
CA MET A 11 22.92 -20.67 -22.01
C MET A 11 24.14 -19.83 -21.60
N THR A 12 24.84 -20.28 -20.56
CA THR A 12 26.20 -19.81 -20.26
C THR A 12 27.16 -20.24 -21.39
N PRO A 13 28.33 -19.60 -21.54
CA PRO A 13 29.35 -20.02 -22.52
C PRO A 13 29.78 -21.49 -22.40
N ASP A 14 29.55 -22.09 -21.23
CA ASP A 14 29.87 -23.47 -20.90
C ASP A 14 28.70 -24.45 -21.19
N GLY A 15 27.60 -23.98 -21.79
CA GLY A 15 26.43 -24.80 -22.16
C GLY A 15 25.46 -25.09 -21.01
N GLY A 16 25.60 -24.41 -19.86
CA GLY A 16 24.67 -24.53 -18.73
C GLY A 16 23.48 -23.57 -18.87
N PHE A 17 22.30 -23.95 -18.40
CA PHE A 17 21.17 -23.01 -18.33
C PHE A 17 21.45 -21.89 -17.33
N VAL A 18 21.16 -20.64 -17.70
CA VAL A 18 21.24 -19.51 -16.76
C VAL A 18 20.23 -19.72 -15.64
N GLN A 19 20.70 -19.99 -14.42
CA GLN A 19 19.84 -20.06 -13.26
C GLN A 19 19.45 -18.63 -12.87
N PRO A 20 18.15 -18.32 -12.68
CA PRO A 20 17.75 -17.03 -12.16
C PRO A 20 18.38 -16.85 -10.77
N PRO A 21 18.85 -15.62 -10.43
CA PRO A 21 19.47 -15.36 -9.15
C PRO A 21 18.51 -15.76 -8.04
N LYS A 22 18.96 -16.65 -7.15
CA LYS A 22 18.15 -17.10 -6.01
C LYS A 22 17.88 -15.90 -5.11
N THR A 23 16.61 -15.63 -4.85
CA THR A 23 16.19 -14.55 -3.97
C THR A 23 16.78 -14.75 -2.58
N ASP A 24 17.48 -13.75 -2.07
CA ASP A 24 18.07 -13.78 -0.74
C ASP A 24 16.99 -13.78 0.35
N TYR A 25 17.13 -14.66 1.34
CA TYR A 25 16.23 -14.75 2.49
C TYR A 25 16.17 -13.43 3.27
N LEU A 26 17.25 -12.66 3.29
CA LEU A 26 17.25 -11.32 3.91
C LEU A 26 16.30 -10.35 3.20
N THR A 27 16.21 -10.44 1.87
CA THR A 27 15.28 -9.61 1.09
C THR A 27 13.83 -9.96 1.41
N ILE A 28 13.53 -11.25 1.60
CA ILE A 28 12.20 -11.72 1.99
C ILE A 28 11.84 -11.22 3.39
N LEU A 29 12.76 -11.36 4.35
CA LEU A 29 12.57 -10.90 5.73
C LEU A 29 12.36 -9.38 5.80
N ALA A 30 13.16 -8.61 5.06
CA ALA A 30 13.03 -7.15 5.01
C ALA A 30 11.65 -6.71 4.50
N ARG A 31 11.12 -7.38 3.48
CA ARG A 31 9.76 -7.11 2.96
C ARG A 31 8.68 -7.41 3.99
N LEU A 32 8.81 -8.52 4.71
CA LEU A 32 7.87 -8.90 5.76
C LEU A 32 7.89 -7.90 6.92
N LEU A 33 9.07 -7.45 7.33
CA LEU A 33 9.22 -6.42 8.36
C LEU A 33 8.61 -5.08 7.91
N ALA A 34 8.92 -4.63 6.69
CA ALA A 34 8.35 -3.41 6.14
C ALA A 34 6.82 -3.46 6.09
N PHE A 35 6.25 -4.60 5.67
CA PHE A 35 4.82 -4.83 5.69
C PHE A 35 4.23 -4.81 7.11
N GLY A 36 4.90 -5.44 8.08
CA GLY A 36 4.51 -5.41 9.48
C GLY A 36 4.48 -4.00 10.07
N VAL A 37 5.46 -3.15 9.73
CA VAL A 37 5.50 -1.75 10.13
C VAL A 37 4.31 -0.97 9.56
N LEU A 38 4.00 -1.18 8.26
CA LEU A 38 2.84 -0.54 7.64
C LEU A 38 1.52 -0.96 8.30
N LEU A 39 1.36 -2.23 8.63
CA LEU A 39 0.19 -2.71 9.36
C LEU A 39 0.06 -2.06 10.74
N LEU A 40 1.17 -1.90 11.46
CA LEU A 40 1.17 -1.25 12.76
C LEU A 40 0.78 0.23 12.65
N VAL A 41 1.33 0.95 11.68
CA VAL A 41 0.95 2.35 11.41
C VAL A 41 -0.53 2.45 11.05
N ALA A 42 -1.02 1.56 10.18
CA ALA A 42 -2.44 1.52 9.81
C ALA A 42 -3.35 1.22 11.01
N ALA A 43 -2.96 0.31 11.89
CA ALA A 43 -3.71 -0.02 13.09
C ALA A 43 -3.80 1.18 14.05
N VAL A 44 -2.70 1.91 14.27
CA VAL A 44 -2.70 3.13 15.09
C VAL A 44 -3.56 4.22 14.44
N ALA A 45 -3.42 4.45 13.14
CA ALA A 45 -4.23 5.42 12.41
C ALA A 45 -5.72 5.09 12.49
N PHE A 46 -6.09 3.82 12.34
CA PHE A 46 -7.46 3.34 12.48
C PHE A 46 -8.00 3.57 13.90
N TRP A 47 -7.20 3.27 14.91
CA TRP A 47 -7.58 3.52 16.31
C TRP A 47 -7.81 5.00 16.59
N MET A 48 -6.94 5.87 16.07
CA MET A 48 -7.11 7.32 16.17
C MET A 48 -8.37 7.81 15.44
N ALA A 49 -8.64 7.26 14.25
CA ALA A 49 -9.83 7.60 13.47
C ALA A 49 -11.13 7.32 14.24
N LEU A 50 -11.17 6.28 15.07
CA LEU A 50 -12.33 5.94 15.91
C LEU A 50 -12.76 7.10 16.81
N PHE A 51 -11.82 7.93 17.27
CA PHE A 51 -12.10 9.09 18.12
C PHE A 51 -12.22 10.39 17.32
N ILE A 52 -11.35 10.59 16.32
CA ILE A 52 -11.32 11.82 15.52
C ILE A 52 -12.58 11.95 14.68
N VAL A 53 -13.05 10.86 14.05
CA VAL A 53 -14.22 10.91 13.15
C VAL A 53 -15.49 11.38 13.86
N PRO A 54 -15.89 10.83 15.03
CA PRO A 54 -17.04 11.36 15.77
C PRO A 54 -16.92 12.84 16.13
N VAL A 55 -15.73 13.29 16.54
CA VAL A 55 -15.48 14.69 16.90
C VAL A 55 -15.66 15.59 15.68
N LEU A 56 -15.09 15.21 14.53
CA LEU A 56 -15.24 15.95 13.28
C LEU A 56 -16.70 16.01 12.81
N ILE A 57 -17.46 14.92 12.99
CA ILE A 57 -18.90 14.90 12.69
C ILE A 57 -19.64 15.92 13.56
N ILE A 58 -19.40 15.91 14.88
CA ILE A 58 -20.04 16.85 15.81
C ILE A 58 -19.69 18.30 15.45
N LEU A 59 -18.40 18.58 15.20
CA LEU A 59 -17.94 19.91 14.80
C LEU A 59 -18.55 20.35 13.47
N GLY A 60 -18.66 19.45 12.50
CA GLY A 60 -19.31 19.71 11.21
C GLY A 60 -20.79 20.07 11.38
N ILE A 61 -21.52 19.31 12.19
CA ILE A 61 -22.94 19.58 12.49
C ILE A 61 -23.09 20.92 13.23
N ALA A 62 -22.26 21.18 14.24
CA ALA A 62 -22.30 22.41 15.02
C ALA A 62 -21.98 23.63 14.14
N GLY A 63 -20.94 23.55 13.31
CA GLY A 63 -20.57 24.60 12.37
C GLY A 63 -21.68 24.88 11.35
N TYR A 64 -22.30 23.84 10.80
CA TYR A 64 -23.44 23.97 9.90
C TYR A 64 -24.66 24.62 10.57
N ALA A 65 -24.98 24.21 11.80
CA ALA A 65 -26.09 24.79 12.55
C ALA A 65 -25.86 26.28 12.83
N LEU A 66 -24.65 26.67 13.23
CA LEU A 66 -24.27 28.05 13.50
C LEU A 66 -24.35 28.91 12.24
N SER A 67 -23.79 28.47 11.11
CA SER A 67 -23.84 29.23 9.85
C SER A 67 -25.27 29.44 9.37
N ARG A 68 -26.12 28.40 9.45
CA ARG A 68 -27.57 28.49 9.22
C ARG A 68 -28.23 29.58 10.08
N THR A 69 -27.89 29.65 11.37
CA THR A 69 -28.54 30.59 12.29
C THR A 69 -28.07 32.03 12.07
N GLN A 70 -26.82 32.24 11.67
CA GLN A 70 -26.30 33.56 11.32
C GLN A 70 -26.94 34.08 10.04
N ILE A 71 -27.04 33.27 8.99
CA ILE A 71 -27.67 33.65 7.71
C ILE A 71 -29.15 34.03 7.89
N ARG A 72 -29.88 33.42 8.83
CA ARG A 72 -31.29 33.75 9.11
C ARG A 72 -31.48 35.01 9.98
N ARG A 73 -30.41 35.51 10.60
CA ARG A 73 -30.45 36.71 11.45
C ARG A 73 -30.07 37.99 10.69
N PHE A 74 -29.41 37.85 9.55
CA PHE A 74 -29.24 38.91 8.55
C PHE A 74 -30.44 38.92 7.59
#